data_AF-A0A9D2QSI3-F1
#
_entry.id   AF-A0A9D2QSI3-F1
#
_cell.length_a   1.000
_cell.length_b   1.000
_cell.length_c   1.000
_cell.angle_alpha   90.00
_cell.angle_beta   90.00
_cell.angle_gamma   90.00
#
_symmetry.space_group_name_H-M   'P 1'
#
loop_
_entity.id
_entity.type
_entity.pdbx_description
1 polymer ?
#
loop_
_entity_poly.entity_id
_entity_poly.type
_entity_poly.pdbx_seq_one_letter_code
_entity_poly.pdbx_strand_id
1 'polypeptide(L)' 'MYCDYHLHSSFSGDSEVPMEEMIQKGIQLGLPAMCFTEHLDPDFPEGDYSFDLD' A
#
# COMPACT_ATOMS: atom_id res chain seq x y z
N MET A 1 -18.51 -7.49 8.12
CA MET A 1 -18.21 -6.28 7.34
C MET A 1 -16.70 -6.17 7.31
N TYR A 2 -16.08 -6.25 6.13
CA TYR A 2 -14.62 -6.24 5.98
C TYR A 2 -14.17 -4.87 5.49
N CYS A 3 -13.08 -4.35 6.05
CA CYS A 3 -12.43 -3.11 5.64
C CYS A 3 -10.94 -3.40 5.40
N ASP A 4 -10.27 -2.55 4.63
CA ASP A 4 -8.83 -2.62 4.42
C ASP A 4 -8.16 -1.36 5.01
N TYR A 5 -7.20 -1.53 5.91
CA TYR A 5 -6.59 -0.44 6.66
C TYR A 5 -5.06 -0.39 6.50
N HIS A 6 -4.52 -1.13 5.53
CA HIS A 6 -3.08 -1.16 5.29
C HIS A 6 -2.83 -1.30 3.78
N LEU A 7 -2.70 -0.16 3.10
CA LEU A 7 -2.63 -0.06 1.65
C LEU A 7 -1.52 0.90 1.22
N HIS A 8 -0.80 0.53 0.17
CA HIS A 8 0.30 1.28 -0.42
C HIS A 8 0.03 1.54 -1.90
N SER A 9 -0.19 2.80 -2.27
CA SER A 9 -0.38 3.19 -3.66
C SER A 9 0.96 3.58 -4.30
N SER A 10 0.93 4.14 -5.51
CA SER A 10 2.09 4.74 -6.18
C SER A 10 2.76 5.90 -5.41
N PHE A 11 2.29 6.25 -4.22
CA PHE A 11 2.99 7.15 -3.29
C PHE A 11 4.01 6.41 -2.41
N SER A 12 3.95 5.09 -2.33
CA SER A 12 4.96 4.23 -1.71
C SER A 12 5.97 3.76 -2.76
N GLY A 13 7.26 3.74 -2.41
CA GLY A 13 8.34 3.42 -3.35
C GLY A 13 8.37 1.97 -3.85
N ASP A 14 7.53 1.10 -3.30
CA ASP A 14 7.42 -0.33 -3.62
C ASP A 14 6.10 -0.69 -4.33
N SER A 15 5.33 0.31 -4.79
CA SER A 15 4.05 0.12 -5.47
C SER A 15 3.92 1.06 -6.67
N GLU A 16 3.31 0.58 -7.74
CA GLU A 16 3.09 1.35 -8.98
C GLU A 16 1.58 1.62 -9.22
N VAL A 17 0.71 1.11 -8.35
CA VAL A 17 -0.74 1.15 -8.58
C VAL A 17 -1.31 2.50 -8.11
N PRO A 18 -2.00 3.26 -8.98
CA PRO A 18 -2.61 4.53 -8.59
C PRO A 18 -3.68 4.36 -7.50
N MET A 19 -3.74 5.31 -6.58
CA MET A 19 -4.74 5.34 -5.50
C MET A 19 -6.19 5.22 -6.02
N GLU A 20 -6.51 5.84 -7.16
CA GLU A 20 -7.85 5.78 -7.75
C GLU A 20 -8.25 4.35 -8.17
N GLU A 21 -7.33 3.59 -8.76
CA GLU A 21 -7.60 2.21 -9.19
C GLU A 21 -7.91 1.32 -7.98
N MET A 22 -7.16 1.50 -6.87
CA MET A 22 -7.42 0.81 -5.61
C MET A 22 -8.80 1.15 -5.02
N ILE A 23 -9.18 2.43 -5.02
CA ILE A 23 -10.50 2.88 -4.54
C ILE A 23 -11.62 2.27 -5.39
N GLN A 24 -11.49 2.31 -6.72
CA GLN A 24 -12.47 1.72 -7.64
C GLN A 24 -12.62 0.22 -7.37
N LYS A 25 -11.51 -0.49 -7.10
CA LYS A 25 -11.54 -1.90 -6.73
C LYS A 25 -12.23 -2.14 -5.38
N GLY A 26 -11.95 -1.32 -4.37
CA GLY A 26 -12.60 -1.40 -3.06
C GLY A 26 -14.12 -1.22 -3.14
N ILE A 27 -14.58 -0.28 -3.96
CA ILE A 27 -16.02 -0.08 -4.26
C ILE A 27 -16.63 -1.34 -4.88
N GLN A 28 -15.98 -1.92 -5.90
CA GLN A 28 -16.47 -3.16 -6.55
C GLN A 28 -16.55 -4.34 -5.58
N LEU A 29 -15.65 -4.40 -4.60
CA LEU A 29 -15.61 -5.43 -3.56
C LEU A 29 -16.59 -5.16 -2.40
N GLY A 30 -17.27 -4.00 -2.40
CA GLY A 30 -18.20 -3.62 -1.34
C GLY A 30 -17.50 -3.27 -0.01
N LEU A 31 -16.24 -2.82 -0.06
CA LEU A 31 -15.54 -2.32 1.13
C LEU A 31 -16.20 -0.99 1.56
N PRO A 32 -16.68 -0.89 2.81
CA PRO A 32 -17.32 0.32 3.31
C PRO A 32 -16.31 1.39 3.76
N ALA A 33 -15.06 1.00 4.00
CA ALA A 33 -13.97 1.87 4.40
C ALA A 33 -12.62 1.31 3.95
N MET A 34 -11.71 2.22 3.61
CA MET A 34 -10.31 1.94 3.26
C MET A 34 -9.40 2.98 3.94
N CYS A 35 -8.19 2.60 4.34
CA CYS A 35 -7.16 3.51 4.84
C CYS A 35 -5.83 3.24 4.12
N PHE A 36 -5.29 4.29 3.47
CA PHE A 36 -3.95 4.26 2.90
C PHE A 36 -2.91 4.56 3.97
N THR A 37 -1.81 3.82 3.95
CA THR A 37 -0.73 3.85 4.94
C THR A 37 0.61 3.87 4.22
N GLU A 38 0.83 4.91 3.40
CA GLU A 38 2.03 5.03 2.57
C GLU A 38 3.33 4.99 3.39
N HIS A 39 4.41 4.51 2.77
CA HIS A 39 5.73 4.46 3.41
C HIS A 39 6.27 5.86 3.71
N LEU A 40 6.94 5.99 4.85
CA LEU A 40 7.67 7.19 5.25
C LEU A 40 8.84 6.77 6.12
N ASP A 41 9.95 6.43 5.45
CA ASP A 41 11.13 5.85 6.08
C ASP A 41 12.35 6.69 5.68
N PRO A 42 12.57 7.86 6.33
CA PRO A 42 13.60 8.82 5.91
C PRO A 42 15.04 8.28 6.04
N ASP A 43 15.24 7.30 6.93
CA ASP A 43 16.53 6.65 7.16
C ASP A 43 16.64 5.27 6.49
N PHE A 44 15.67 4.89 5.65
CA PHE A 44 15.75 3.64 4.92
C PHE A 44 16.93 3.71 3.93
N PRO A 45 17.88 2.78 4.01
CA PRO A 45 19.08 2.88 3.21
C PRO A 45 18.78 2.60 1.73
N GLU A 46 19.43 3.31 0.83
CA GLU A 46 19.34 3.03 -0.61
C GLU A 46 20.03 1.70 -0.94
N GLY A 47 19.48 0.93 -1.89
CA GLY A 47 20.06 -0.33 -2.34
C GLY A 47 19.05 -1.47 -2.41
N ASP A 48 19.50 -2.60 -2.94
CA ASP A 48 18.71 -3.83 -3.04
C ASP A 48 19.02 -4.71 -1.82
N TYR A 49 18.01 -4.99 -1.00
CA TYR A 49 18.16 -5.73 0.25
C TYR A 49 17.39 -7.04 0.16
N SER A 50 18.05 -8.17 0.40
CA SER A 50 17.36 -9.44 0.63
C SER A 50 16.80 -9.44 2.05
N PHE A 51 15.48 -9.62 2.18
CA PHE A 51 14.88 -9.96 3.46
C PHE A 51 15.00 -11.47 3.67
N ASP A 52 16.12 -11.89 4.25
CA ASP A 52 16.36 -13.29 4.60
C ASP A 52 15.69 -13.58 5.96
N LEU A 53 14.72 -14.50 5.95
CA LEU A 53 14.14 -15.07 7.16
C LEU A 53 14.93 -16.32 7.52
N ASP A 54 15.71 -16.25 8.61
CA ASP A 54 16.36 -17.42 9.23
C ASP A 54 15.34 -18.49 9.69
#